data_AF-A0A7S1J8Z7-F1
#
_entry.id   AF-A0A7S1J8Z7-F1
#
_cell.length_a   1.000
_cell.length_b   1.000
_cell.length_c   1.000
_cell.angle_alpha   90.00
_cell.angle_beta   90.00
_cell.angle_gamma   90.00
#
_symmetry.space_group_name_H-M   'P 1'
#
loop_
_entity.id
_entity.type
_entity.pdbx_description
1 polymer ?
#
loop_
_entity_poly.entity_id
_entity_poly.type
_entity_poly.pdbx_seq_one_letter_code
_entity_poly.pdbx_strand_id
1 'polypeptide(L)'
;QKSKENGLIPKDSNVLVGDQGKPKTLQGWLKASQGGFQIVVDDGSHLNQDIWTSFQYLWPAVTPGGIYIIEDLQVGRFKKMQRTSWAIADIMESWVEQLISPK
;
A
#
# COMPACT_ATOMS: atom_id res chain seq x y z
N GLN A 1 -15.43 -2.95 -13.87
CA GLN A 1 -14.16 -3.59 -13.48
C GLN A 1 -13.57 -4.19 -14.77
N LYS A 2 -13.02 -3.34 -15.64
CA LYS A 2 -12.73 -3.68 -17.06
C LYS A 2 -11.86 -4.93 -17.23
N SER A 3 -10.98 -5.21 -16.26
CA SER A 3 -10.11 -6.40 -16.30
C SER A 3 -10.85 -7.74 -16.05
N LYS A 4 -11.96 -7.75 -15.30
CA LYS A 4 -12.78 -8.97 -15.12
C LYS A 4 -13.55 -9.32 -16.39
N GLU A 5 -14.09 -8.31 -17.07
CA GLU A 5 -14.85 -8.47 -18.31
C GLU A 5 -13.97 -8.99 -19.47
N ASN A 6 -12.67 -8.68 -19.44
CA ASN A 6 -11.71 -9.11 -20.46
C ASN A 6 -10.98 -10.43 -20.14
N GLY A 7 -11.33 -11.13 -19.05
CA GLY A 7 -10.68 -12.39 -18.66
C GLY A 7 -9.20 -12.25 -18.25
N LEU A 8 -8.75 -11.03 -17.91
CA LEU A 8 -7.35 -10.74 -17.54
C LEU A 8 -7.02 -11.14 -16.09
N ILE A 9 -8.03 -11.44 -15.27
CA ILE A 9 -7.83 -11.85 -13.88
C ILE A 9 -7.73 -13.39 -13.85
N PRO A 10 -6.61 -13.96 -13.35
CA PRO A 10 -6.48 -15.41 -13.21
C PRO A 10 -7.64 -16.00 -12.40
N LYS A 11 -8.11 -17.19 -12.78
CA LYS A 11 -9.29 -17.83 -12.18
C LYS A 11 -9.18 -18.04 -10.66
N ASP A 12 -7.96 -18.22 -10.17
CA ASP A 12 -7.68 -18.45 -8.74
C ASP A 12 -7.48 -17.14 -7.95
N SER A 13 -7.80 -15.98 -8.54
CA SER A 13 -7.66 -14.69 -7.87
C SER A 13 -8.91 -14.33 -7.09
N ASN A 14 -8.72 -13.92 -5.84
CA ASN A 14 -9.76 -13.28 -5.05
C ASN A 14 -9.71 -11.77 -5.26
N VAL A 15 -10.86 -11.15 -5.54
CA VAL A 15 -10.93 -9.71 -5.77
C VAL A 15 -11.83 -9.04 -4.76
N LEU A 16 -11.24 -8.15 -3.98
CA LEU A 16 -11.93 -7.31 -3.01
C LEU A 16 -12.00 -5.88 -3.57
N VAL A 17 -13.08 -5.17 -3.26
CA VAL A 17 -13.34 -3.82 -3.79
C VAL A 17 -13.51 -2.85 -2.63
N GLY A 18 -12.93 -1.66 -2.77
CA GLY A 18 -13.04 -0.58 -1.80
C GLY A 18 -11.95 0.47 -1.98
N ASP A 19 -11.98 1.47 -1.11
CA ASP A 19 -11.02 2.58 -1.07
C ASP A 19 -9.92 2.29 -0.04
N GLN A 20 -8.66 2.23 -0.49
CA GLN A 20 -7.52 1.92 0.37
C GLN A 20 -7.26 3.04 1.41
N GLY A 21 -7.70 4.28 1.15
CA GLY A 21 -7.62 5.39 2.11
C GLY A 21 -8.64 5.28 3.25
N LYS A 22 -9.47 4.22 3.28
CA LYS A 22 -10.47 3.99 4.33
C LYS A 22 -10.07 2.84 5.24
N PRO A 23 -9.79 3.09 6.53
CA PRO A 23 -9.49 2.03 7.51
C PRO A 23 -10.50 0.88 7.55
N LYS A 24 -11.81 1.18 7.48
CA LYS A 24 -12.87 0.16 7.48
C LYS A 24 -12.77 -0.79 6.28
N THR A 25 -12.36 -0.27 5.12
CA THR A 25 -12.14 -1.07 3.92
C THR A 25 -10.97 -2.03 4.13
N LEU A 26 -9.83 -1.53 4.60
CA LEU A 26 -8.62 -2.34 4.86
C LEU A 26 -8.88 -3.43 5.91
N GLN A 27 -9.59 -3.10 6.99
CA GLN A 27 -10.02 -4.08 8.00
C GLN A 27 -10.91 -5.17 7.39
N GLY A 28 -11.83 -4.78 6.50
CA GLY A 28 -12.67 -5.71 5.75
C GLY A 28 -11.85 -6.63 4.86
N TRP A 29 -10.83 -6.08 4.18
CA TRP A 29 -9.93 -6.87 3.33
C TRP A 29 -9.10 -7.86 4.15
N LEU A 30 -8.50 -7.43 5.26
CA LEU A 30 -7.75 -8.31 6.15
C LEU A 30 -8.61 -9.45 6.70
N LYS A 31 -9.87 -9.17 7.06
CA LYS A 31 -10.80 -10.20 7.52
C LYS A 31 -11.14 -11.21 6.42
N ALA A 32 -11.32 -10.73 5.19
CA ALA A 32 -11.67 -11.58 4.05
C ALA A 32 -10.47 -12.40 3.53
N SER A 33 -9.28 -11.81 3.53
CA SER A 33 -8.05 -12.46 3.06
C SER A 33 -7.35 -13.31 4.12
N GLN A 34 -7.71 -13.12 5.40
CA GLN A 34 -7.04 -13.71 6.57
C GLN A 34 -5.60 -13.21 6.80
N GLY A 35 -5.19 -12.13 6.12
CA GLY A 35 -3.82 -11.59 6.22
C GLY A 35 -2.76 -12.59 5.75
N GLY A 36 -1.60 -12.59 6.42
CA GLY A 36 -0.52 -13.55 6.14
C GLY A 36 0.09 -13.40 4.75
N PHE A 37 0.25 -12.16 4.29
CA PHE A 37 0.74 -11.86 2.94
C PHE A 37 2.25 -12.12 2.85
N GLN A 38 2.69 -12.89 1.86
CA GLN A 38 4.12 -12.99 1.55
C GLN A 38 4.61 -11.75 0.82
N ILE A 39 3.76 -11.17 -0.03
CA ILE A 39 4.06 -9.99 -0.84
C ILE A 39 2.84 -9.07 -0.79
N VAL A 40 3.08 -7.78 -0.57
CA VAL A 40 2.10 -6.70 -0.79
C VAL A 40 2.71 -5.71 -1.77
N VAL A 41 1.93 -5.29 -2.76
CA VAL A 41 2.28 -4.22 -3.70
C VAL A 41 1.23 -3.12 -3.56
N ASP A 42 1.65 -1.94 -3.12
CA ASP A 42 0.83 -0.73 -3.10
C ASP A 42 1.10 0.09 -4.36
N ASP A 43 0.35 -0.25 -5.42
CA ASP A 43 0.24 0.47 -6.69
C ASP A 43 -1.18 1.08 -6.80
N GLY A 44 -1.45 1.93 -5.82
CA GLY A 44 -2.79 2.44 -5.52
C GLY A 44 -3.10 3.81 -6.13
N SER A 45 -3.76 4.66 -5.34
CA SER A 45 -4.11 6.03 -5.76
C SER A 45 -2.90 6.98 -5.86
N HIS A 46 -1.76 6.59 -5.32
CA HIS A 46 -0.54 7.39 -5.11
C HIS A 46 -0.73 8.64 -4.23
N LEU A 47 -1.87 8.79 -3.55
CA LEU A 47 -2.04 9.84 -2.54
C LEU A 47 -1.25 9.45 -1.28
N ASN A 48 -0.44 10.38 -0.76
CA ASN A 48 0.40 10.12 0.43
C ASN A 48 -0.41 9.59 1.63
N GLN A 49 -1.64 10.11 1.83
CA GLN A 49 -2.53 9.66 2.91
C GLN A 49 -3.05 8.23 2.70
N ASP A 50 -3.33 7.85 1.45
CA ASP A 50 -3.87 6.54 1.12
C ASP A 50 -2.77 5.47 1.25
N ILE A 51 -1.55 5.77 0.77
CA ILE A 51 -0.37 4.92 0.98
C ILE A 51 -0.09 4.76 2.47
N TRP A 52 -0.08 5.87 3.23
CA TRP A 52 0.13 5.81 4.68
C TRP A 52 -0.88 4.90 5.38
N THR A 53 -2.16 5.10 5.07
CA THR A 53 -3.25 4.32 5.65
C THR A 53 -3.10 2.84 5.28
N SER A 54 -2.78 2.54 4.02
CA SER A 54 -2.56 1.18 3.53
C SER A 54 -1.39 0.51 4.24
N PHE A 55 -0.25 1.19 4.33
CA PHE A 55 0.94 0.69 5.02
C PHE A 55 0.65 0.36 6.48
N GLN A 56 0.00 1.27 7.22
CA GLN A 56 -0.31 1.06 8.65
C GLN A 56 -1.16 -0.20 8.93
N TYR A 57 -2.06 -0.57 8.02
CA TYR A 57 -2.95 -1.72 8.21
C TYR A 57 -2.41 -3.01 7.58
N LEU A 58 -1.75 -2.91 6.42
CA LEU A 58 -1.34 -4.07 5.65
C LEU A 58 0.07 -4.55 6.03
N TRP A 59 0.98 -3.66 6.46
CA TRP A 59 2.33 -4.06 6.90
C TRP A 59 2.31 -5.08 8.05
N PRO A 60 1.49 -4.91 9.12
CA PRO A 60 1.41 -5.90 10.19
C PRO A 60 0.88 -7.28 9.74
N ALA A 61 0.25 -7.35 8.57
CA ALA A 61 -0.27 -8.60 8.01
C ALA A 61 0.72 -9.28 7.05
N VAL A 62 1.91 -8.70 6.82
CA VAL A 62 2.98 -9.33 6.06
C VAL A 62 3.68 -10.37 6.92
N THR A 63 3.95 -11.55 6.38
CA THR A 63 4.64 -12.62 7.11
C THR A 63 6.10 -12.27 7.39
N PRO A 64 6.74 -12.81 8.44
CA PRO A 64 8.20 -12.73 8.59
C PRO A 64 8.92 -13.22 7.32
N GLY A 65 9.86 -12.43 6.81
CA GLY A 65 10.55 -12.69 5.53
C GLY A 65 9.74 -12.29 4.27
N GLY A 66 8.52 -11.79 4.44
CA GLY A 66 7.71 -11.22 3.37
C GLY A 66 8.16 -9.80 2.99
N ILE A 67 7.61 -9.29 1.89
CA ILE A 67 8.03 -8.03 1.27
C ILE A 67 6.83 -7.11 1.07
N TYR A 68 7.01 -5.82 1.35
CA TYR A 68 6.04 -4.77 1.03
C TYR A 68 6.70 -3.80 0.05
N ILE A 69 6.08 -3.62 -1.11
CA ILE A 69 6.55 -2.75 -2.19
C ILE A 69 5.58 -1.58 -2.29
N ILE A 70 6.11 -0.36 -2.32
CA ILE A 70 5.34 0.85 -2.58
C ILE A 70 5.82 1.41 -3.92
N GLU A 71 4.93 1.51 -4.89
CA GLU A 71 5.27 2.01 -6.23
C GLU A 71 5.00 3.52 -6.36
N ASP A 72 5.64 4.12 -7.35
CA ASP A 72 5.36 5.49 -7.80
C ASP A 72 5.44 6.60 -6.72
N LEU A 73 6.36 6.46 -5.76
CA LEU A 73 6.59 7.44 -4.70
C LEU A 73 6.87 8.87 -5.21
N GLN A 74 7.44 9.02 -6.41
CA GLN A 74 7.65 10.32 -7.05
C GLN A 74 6.33 11.08 -7.29
N VAL A 75 5.23 10.37 -7.52
CA VAL A 75 3.92 10.94 -7.83
C VAL A 75 3.36 11.70 -6.63
N GLY A 76 3.67 11.25 -5.41
CA GLY A 76 3.25 11.89 -4.16
C GLY A 76 3.75 13.32 -3.96
N ARG A 77 4.74 13.78 -4.75
CA ARG A 77 5.28 15.15 -4.71
C ARG A 77 4.57 16.12 -5.67
N PHE A 78 3.68 15.65 -6.53
CA PHE A 78 2.89 16.55 -7.36
C PHE A 78 1.84 17.27 -6.53
N LYS A 79 1.67 18.59 -6.73
CA LYS A 79 0.76 19.46 -5.94
C LYS A 79 -0.67 18.92 -5.79
N LYS A 80 -1.19 18.21 -6.80
CA LYS A 80 -2.53 17.59 -6.76
C LYS A 80 -2.61 16.38 -5.82
N MET A 81 -1.50 15.67 -5.65
CA MET A 81 -1.37 14.44 -4.87
C MET A 81 -0.92 14.74 -3.44
N GLN A 82 -0.18 15.84 -3.25
CA GLN A 82 0.31 16.33 -1.97
C GLN A 82 -0.79 17.08 -1.21
N ARG A 83 -1.76 16.32 -0.67
CA ARG A 83 -2.81 16.81 0.25
C ARG A 83 -2.33 16.97 1.70
N THR A 84 -1.05 16.67 1.94
CA THR A 84 -0.36 16.66 3.22
C THR A 84 0.84 17.59 3.14
N SER A 85 1.35 18.04 4.29
CA SER A 85 2.62 18.78 4.34
C SER A 85 3.86 17.89 4.12
N TRP A 86 3.67 16.57 4.14
CA TRP A 86 4.70 15.54 4.01
C TRP A 86 4.46 14.65 2.80
N ALA A 87 5.52 14.05 2.25
CA ALA A 87 5.44 12.97 1.28
C ALA A 87 5.91 11.64 1.90
N ILE A 88 5.32 10.52 1.47
CA ILE A 88 5.73 9.19 1.94
C ILE A 88 7.19 8.91 1.58
N ALA A 89 7.63 9.38 0.41
CA ALA A 89 9.03 9.26 -0.02
C ALA A 89 10.00 9.78 1.06
N ASP A 90 9.72 10.95 1.63
CA ASP A 90 10.60 11.60 2.61
C ASP A 90 10.60 10.83 3.95
N ILE A 91 9.45 10.27 4.34
CA ILE A 91 9.33 9.43 5.55
C ILE A 91 10.15 8.15 5.38
N MET A 92 10.00 7.47 4.23
CA MET A 92 10.72 6.23 3.94
C MET A 92 12.22 6.48 3.84
N GLU A 93 12.64 7.56 3.19
CA GLU A 93 14.04 8.00 3.13
C GLU A 93 14.61 8.21 4.55
N SER A 94 13.89 8.93 5.41
CA SER A 94 14.33 9.14 6.80
C SER A 94 14.46 7.83 7.60
N TRP A 95 13.57 6.85 7.37
CA TRP A 95 13.70 5.54 8.00
C TRP A 95 14.91 4.76 7.50
N VAL A 96 15.17 4.80 6.20
CA VAL A 96 16.36 4.18 5.60
C VAL A 96 17.63 4.82 6.17
N GLU A 97 17.68 6.15 6.25
CA GLU A 97 18.82 6.89 6.82
C GLU A 97 19.11 6.48 8.27
N GLN A 98 18.07 6.31 9.09
CA GLN A 98 18.21 5.85 10.48
C GLN A 98 18.77 4.43 10.58
N LEU A 99 18.50 3.57 9.60
CA LEU A 99 19.03 2.20 9.57
C LEU A 99 20.50 2.15 9.14
N ILE A 100 20.90 3.02 8.21
CA ILE A 100 22.26 3.02 7.65
C ILE A 100 23.23 3.92 8.42
N SER A 101 22.72 4.83 9.25
CA SER A 101 23.54 5.74 10.07
C SER A 101 23.47 5.30 11.54
N PRO A 102 24.29 4.34 11.98
CA PRO A 102 24.40 4.03 13.41
C PRO A 102 24.89 5.30 14.14
N LYS A 103 24.20 5.64 15.23
CA LYS A 103 24.61 6.71 16.14
C LYS A 103 26.01 6.47 16.70
#